data_AF-A0A925XT48-F1
#
_entry.id   AF-A0A925XT48-F1
#
_cell.length_a   1.000
_cell.length_b   1.000
_cell.length_c   1.000
_cell.angle_alpha   90.00
_cell.angle_beta   90.00
_cell.angle_gamma   90.00
#
_symmetry.space_group_name_H-M   'P 1'
#
loop_
_entity.id
_entity.type
_entity.pdbx_description
1 polymer ?
#
loop_
_entity_poly.entity_id
_entity_poly.type
_entity_poly.pdbx_seq_one_letter_code
_entity_poly.pdbx_strand_id
1 'polypeptide(L)'
;MRWFALLAVFWSFPALCAPDFTIGSKRFTESYILAEIVKQVADQTAETRAIHRQGLGNTGLVFAALKGGSIDLYPEYTGTIGQEVLKKNLTDLNSLNRELAPLGLAAGIPLGFNNTYAFAMRDEQAERLGIRTVSDLARHPQLRFGLSQEFLERADGWPAVRKAYNLPFERPRGLEHGLVYEAIATEQIDVTDIYSTDAKINRYRLRVLEDDRKFFPAYDAVLLYRTDLPRQLPRTWAALQKLEGRISATKMIKMNAQAELEGRPFAAIAGAFLAGTLDADTGPPTRDFTSLLFGPDFVRLSGEHLMLVSVSLLFGVLVGVPLGIWAARVPGSAQPILSIVGIIQTVPSLALLAFLIPLFRQIGTVPALVALFLYSLLPIVRNTYTGLTDISPSLRESALALGLPSFARLRLVELPLAARTILAGVKTSAVINVGTATIAAFIGAGGFGERIATGLALNDNAILLAGAIPAAALALLVQTGFDLLDRGLVPEGLRESSTGK
;
A
#
# COMPACT_ATOMS: atom_id res chain seq x y z
N MET A 1 -13.02 0.13 -51.76
CA MET A 1 -12.41 -1.21 -51.60
C MET A 1 -10.90 -1.07 -51.76
N ARG A 2 -10.16 -0.81 -50.67
CA ARG A 2 -8.68 -0.73 -50.57
C ARG A 2 -8.28 -0.07 -49.23
N TRP A 3 -8.49 -0.73 -48.10
CA TRP A 3 -7.82 -0.43 -46.81
C TRP A 3 -7.86 -1.70 -45.97
N PHE A 4 -7.02 -2.67 -46.33
CA PHE A 4 -6.67 -3.82 -45.52
C PHE A 4 -5.14 -3.96 -45.61
N ALA A 5 -4.53 -4.33 -44.48
CA ALA A 5 -3.11 -4.55 -44.27
C ALA A 5 -2.26 -3.28 -44.06
N LEU A 6 -2.03 -2.95 -42.79
CA LEU A 6 -0.69 -2.75 -42.21
C LEU A 6 -0.82 -2.41 -40.72
N LEU A 7 -0.84 -3.45 -39.87
CA LEU A 7 -0.31 -3.34 -38.53
C LEU A 7 0.58 -4.57 -38.35
N ALA A 8 1.83 -4.36 -38.76
CA ALA A 8 2.90 -5.32 -38.64
C ALA A 8 3.15 -5.61 -37.16
N VAL A 9 3.21 -6.90 -36.88
CA VAL A 9 3.66 -7.52 -35.64
C VAL A 9 5.04 -6.94 -35.28
N PHE A 10 5.09 -6.14 -34.21
CA PHE A 10 6.33 -5.92 -33.48
C PHE A 10 6.59 -7.20 -32.66
N TRP A 11 7.26 -8.17 -33.29
CA TRP A 11 7.98 -9.19 -32.55
C TRP A 11 9.32 -8.59 -32.15
N SER A 12 9.30 -7.92 -31.01
CA SER A 12 10.51 -7.59 -30.28
C SER A 12 11.16 -8.90 -29.87
N PHE A 13 12.39 -9.15 -30.31
CA PHE A 13 13.25 -10.16 -29.69
C PHE A 13 13.24 -9.92 -28.17
N PRO A 14 13.04 -10.95 -27.32
CA PRO A 14 13.37 -10.79 -25.92
C PRO A 14 14.88 -10.58 -25.87
N ALA A 15 15.32 -9.36 -25.59
CA ALA A 15 16.60 -9.21 -24.92
C ALA A 15 16.59 -10.20 -23.74
N LEU A 16 17.67 -10.95 -23.53
CA LEU A 16 17.86 -11.69 -22.28
C LEU A 16 17.92 -10.68 -21.13
N CYS A 17 16.75 -10.18 -20.73
CA CYS A 17 16.59 -9.43 -19.51
C CYS A 17 16.74 -10.46 -18.41
N ALA A 18 17.64 -10.20 -17.46
CA ALA A 18 17.74 -11.02 -16.27
C ALA A 18 16.33 -11.16 -15.66
N PRO A 19 15.94 -12.35 -15.18
CA PRO A 19 14.62 -12.55 -14.60
C PRO A 19 14.40 -11.54 -13.48
N ASP A 20 13.21 -10.94 -13.40
CA ASP A 20 12.88 -10.00 -12.33
C ASP A 20 12.79 -10.77 -11.00
N PHE A 21 13.46 -10.28 -9.97
CA PHE A 21 13.37 -10.79 -8.61
C PHE A 21 12.59 -9.78 -7.78
N THR A 22 11.38 -10.15 -7.37
CA THR A 22 10.45 -9.21 -6.73
C THR A 22 10.40 -9.44 -5.23
N ILE A 23 10.83 -8.43 -4.46
CA ILE A 23 10.84 -8.41 -3.01
C ILE A 23 9.60 -7.65 -2.51
N GLY A 24 8.77 -8.27 -1.69
CA GLY A 24 7.65 -7.59 -1.03
C GLY A 24 8.04 -6.97 0.32
N SER A 25 7.18 -6.08 0.82
CA SER A 25 7.24 -5.61 2.22
C SER A 25 5.85 -5.36 2.80
N LYS A 26 5.76 -5.47 4.13
CA LYS A 26 4.61 -5.02 4.92
C LYS A 26 4.64 -3.50 5.09
N ARG A 27 3.53 -2.92 5.57
CA ARG A 27 3.38 -1.46 5.75
C ARG A 27 3.92 -0.91 7.06
N PHE A 28 5.18 -1.17 7.36
CA PHE A 28 5.87 -0.54 8.47
C PHE A 28 7.38 -0.45 8.21
N THR A 29 8.00 0.51 8.90
CA THR A 29 9.40 0.95 8.76
C THR A 29 10.39 -0.19 8.61
N GLU A 30 10.37 -1.13 9.55
CA GLU A 30 11.34 -2.23 9.59
C GLU A 30 11.21 -3.14 8.36
N SER A 31 9.99 -3.48 7.94
CA SER A 31 9.78 -4.31 6.74
C SER A 31 10.29 -3.62 5.47
N TYR A 32 10.16 -2.29 5.36
CA TYR A 32 10.72 -1.51 4.25
C TYR A 32 12.24 -1.55 4.20
N ILE A 33 12.89 -1.34 5.34
CA ILE A 33 14.35 -1.35 5.45
C ILE A 33 14.91 -2.74 5.12
N LEU A 34 14.32 -3.79 5.68
CA LEU A 34 14.76 -5.16 5.43
C LEU A 34 14.61 -5.55 3.95
N ALA A 35 13.52 -5.15 3.30
CA ALA A 35 13.32 -5.41 1.88
C ALA A 35 14.35 -4.66 1.00
N GLU A 36 14.72 -3.43 1.37
CA GLU A 36 15.80 -2.68 0.70
C GLU A 36 17.18 -3.32 0.90
N ILE A 37 17.46 -3.87 2.10
CA ILE A 37 18.69 -4.65 2.34
C ILE A 37 18.74 -5.86 1.40
N VAL A 38 17.66 -6.64 1.33
CA VAL A 38 17.56 -7.80 0.43
C VAL A 38 17.76 -7.37 -1.02
N LYS A 39 17.07 -6.32 -1.46
CA LYS A 39 17.18 -5.79 -2.83
C LYS A 39 18.62 -5.43 -3.16
N GLN A 40 19.30 -4.68 -2.31
CA GLN A 40 20.67 -4.23 -2.57
C GLN A 40 21.69 -5.37 -2.53
N VAL A 41 21.49 -6.39 -1.69
CA VAL A 41 22.31 -7.61 -1.72
C VAL A 41 22.09 -8.38 -3.03
N ALA A 42 20.86 -8.45 -3.53
CA ALA A 42 20.56 -9.08 -4.81
C ALA A 42 21.14 -8.30 -6.00
N ASP A 43 21.06 -6.97 -5.99
CA ASP A 43 21.62 -6.10 -7.04
C ASP A 43 23.15 -6.31 -7.21
N GLN A 44 23.86 -6.69 -6.15
CA GLN A 44 25.31 -6.96 -6.20
C GLN A 44 25.70 -8.24 -6.95
N THR A 45 24.75 -9.17 -7.19
CA THR A 45 25.08 -10.46 -7.83
C THR A 45 25.06 -10.41 -9.35
N ALA A 46 24.44 -9.37 -9.92
CA ALA A 46 24.19 -9.21 -11.36
C ALA A 46 23.47 -10.42 -12.02
N GLU A 47 22.82 -11.29 -11.24
CA GLU A 47 22.07 -12.46 -11.73
C GLU A 47 20.61 -12.11 -12.06
N THR A 48 20.09 -11.05 -11.45
CA THR A 48 18.68 -10.64 -11.53
C THR A 48 18.56 -9.12 -11.49
N ARG A 49 17.39 -8.62 -11.92
CA ARG A 49 16.95 -7.26 -11.62
C ARG A 49 16.06 -7.29 -10.37
N ALA A 50 16.56 -6.79 -9.24
CA ALA A 50 15.80 -6.77 -8.00
C ALA A 50 14.80 -5.60 -7.96
N ILE A 51 13.54 -5.89 -7.69
CA ILE A 51 12.44 -4.93 -7.62
C ILE A 51 11.80 -5.01 -6.24
N HIS A 52 11.82 -3.91 -5.49
CA HIS A 52 11.09 -3.81 -4.22
C HIS A 52 9.66 -3.32 -4.47
N ARG A 53 8.69 -4.19 -4.19
CA ARG A 53 7.26 -3.88 -4.13
C ARG A 53 6.92 -3.45 -2.70
N GLN A 54 7.08 -2.16 -2.47
CA GLN A 54 6.88 -1.57 -1.16
C GLN A 54 5.40 -1.53 -0.76
N GLY A 55 5.11 -1.88 0.50
CA GLY A 55 3.87 -1.49 1.17
C GLY A 55 2.63 -2.23 0.71
N LEU A 56 2.81 -3.49 0.29
CA LEU A 56 1.76 -4.35 -0.26
C LEU A 56 0.57 -4.58 0.68
N GLY A 57 0.76 -4.38 1.98
CA GLY A 57 -0.30 -4.45 2.97
C GLY A 57 0.15 -5.02 4.31
N ASN A 58 -0.81 -5.56 5.04
CA ASN A 58 -0.59 -6.35 6.24
C ASN A 58 -0.26 -7.80 5.85
N THR A 59 0.11 -8.64 6.82
CA THR A 59 0.52 -10.04 6.66
C THR A 59 -0.27 -10.80 5.59
N GLY A 60 -1.61 -10.81 5.68
CA GLY A 60 -2.45 -11.58 4.77
C GLY A 60 -2.32 -11.17 3.29
N LEU A 61 -2.13 -9.88 3.00
CA LEU A 61 -1.98 -9.38 1.63
C LEU A 61 -0.60 -9.73 1.05
N VAL A 62 0.46 -9.53 1.84
CA VAL A 62 1.83 -9.86 1.40
C VAL A 62 2.00 -11.37 1.22
N PHE A 63 1.42 -12.16 2.13
CA PHE A 63 1.39 -13.62 2.00
C PHE A 63 0.61 -14.10 0.77
N ALA A 64 -0.54 -13.50 0.48
CA ALA A 64 -1.30 -13.81 -0.74
C ALA A 64 -0.50 -13.48 -2.01
N ALA A 65 0.26 -12.38 -2.01
CA ALA A 65 1.16 -12.01 -3.09
C ALA A 65 2.26 -13.04 -3.31
N LEU A 66 2.89 -13.51 -2.23
CA LEU A 66 3.93 -14.54 -2.28
C LEU A 66 3.38 -15.86 -2.81
N LYS A 67 2.24 -16.31 -2.26
CA LYS A 67 1.56 -17.54 -2.68
C LYS A 67 1.06 -17.47 -4.13
N GLY A 68 0.67 -16.28 -4.59
CA GLY A 68 0.25 -16.02 -5.97
C GLY A 68 1.41 -15.84 -6.96
N GLY A 69 2.66 -15.80 -6.48
CA GLY A 69 3.84 -15.57 -7.31
C GLY A 69 4.01 -14.13 -7.80
N SER A 70 3.29 -13.16 -7.21
CA SER A 70 3.47 -11.73 -7.50
C SER A 70 4.72 -11.14 -6.84
N ILE A 71 5.26 -11.84 -5.82
CA ILE A 71 6.56 -11.60 -5.20
C ILE A 71 7.26 -12.93 -4.97
N ASP A 72 8.58 -12.91 -4.83
CA ASP A 72 9.41 -14.11 -4.66
C ASP A 72 9.84 -14.34 -3.21
N LEU A 73 10.02 -13.25 -2.45
CA LEU A 73 10.21 -13.28 -1.01
C LEU A 73 9.79 -11.98 -0.34
N TYR A 74 9.62 -12.02 0.98
CA TYR A 74 9.56 -10.83 1.81
C TYR A 74 10.04 -11.08 3.26
N PRO A 75 10.45 -10.04 4.01
CA PRO A 75 10.75 -10.15 5.43
C PRO A 75 9.49 -10.42 6.27
N GLU A 76 9.53 -11.46 7.09
CA GLU A 76 8.43 -11.91 7.95
C GLU A 76 8.94 -12.39 9.31
N TYR A 77 8.05 -12.66 10.26
CA TYR A 77 8.38 -13.07 11.62
C TYR A 77 7.82 -14.45 11.93
N THR A 78 8.60 -15.28 12.61
CA THR A 78 8.22 -16.66 12.93
C THR A 78 6.86 -16.77 13.64
N GLY A 79 6.61 -15.94 14.67
CA GLY A 79 5.33 -15.89 15.37
C GLY A 79 4.15 -15.50 14.47
N THR A 80 4.34 -14.56 13.53
CA THR A 80 3.32 -14.17 12.55
C THR A 80 3.02 -15.30 11.57
N ILE A 81 4.04 -16.01 11.09
CA ILE A 81 3.85 -17.17 10.20
C ILE A 81 3.03 -18.25 10.92
N GLY A 82 3.37 -18.57 12.17
CA GLY A 82 2.59 -19.53 12.96
C GLY A 82 1.14 -19.09 13.12
N GLN A 83 0.93 -17.94 13.74
CA GLN A 83 -0.39 -17.54 14.26
C GLN A 83 -1.32 -16.98 13.18
N GLU A 84 -0.84 -16.11 12.29
CA GLU A 84 -1.70 -15.43 11.32
C GLU A 84 -1.79 -16.21 9.99
N VAL A 85 -0.65 -16.71 9.51
CA VAL A 85 -0.58 -17.40 8.21
C VAL A 85 -1.06 -18.84 8.32
N LEU A 86 -0.51 -19.60 9.27
CA LEU A 86 -0.82 -21.02 9.44
C LEU A 86 -1.96 -21.28 10.43
N LYS A 87 -2.32 -20.29 11.25
CA LYS A 87 -3.32 -20.42 12.33
C LYS A 87 -2.98 -21.53 13.33
N LYS A 88 -1.69 -21.63 13.69
CA LYS A 88 -1.12 -22.60 14.62
C LYS A 88 -0.15 -21.92 15.60
N ASN A 89 0.01 -22.46 16.80
CA ASN A 89 0.98 -21.98 17.78
C ASN A 89 2.36 -22.58 17.51
N LEU A 90 3.00 -22.16 16.40
CA LEU A 90 4.32 -22.61 15.97
C LEU A 90 5.26 -21.41 15.83
N THR A 91 6.49 -21.53 16.33
CA THR A 91 7.52 -20.50 16.21
C THR A 91 8.86 -21.04 15.71
N ASP A 92 9.09 -22.35 15.79
CA ASP A 92 10.33 -22.96 15.30
C ASP A 92 10.31 -23.16 13.78
N LEU A 93 11.42 -22.82 13.12
CA LEU A 93 11.52 -22.87 11.66
C LEU A 93 11.27 -24.26 11.06
N ASN A 94 11.63 -25.34 11.76
CA ASN A 94 11.43 -26.69 11.27
C ASN A 94 9.94 -27.05 11.20
N SER A 95 9.17 -26.74 12.25
CA SER A 95 7.72 -26.95 12.25
C SER A 95 7.01 -26.01 11.30
N LEU A 96 7.43 -24.73 11.22
CA LEU A 96 6.89 -23.79 10.24
C LEU A 96 7.10 -24.31 8.80
N ASN A 97 8.31 -24.76 8.47
CA ASN A 97 8.63 -25.25 7.12
C ASN A 97 7.90 -26.54 6.75
N ARG A 98 7.58 -27.43 7.70
CA ARG A 98 6.72 -28.60 7.44
C ARG A 98 5.33 -28.20 6.95
N GLU A 99 4.78 -27.13 7.51
CA GLU A 99 3.44 -26.63 7.18
C GLU A 99 3.44 -25.71 5.95
N LEU A 100 4.55 -25.03 5.67
CA LEU A 100 4.70 -24.19 4.48
C LEU A 100 5.01 -24.99 3.21
N ALA A 101 5.67 -26.15 3.33
CA ALA A 101 6.08 -26.96 2.19
C ALA A 101 4.94 -27.34 1.21
N PRO A 102 3.73 -27.76 1.67
CA PRO A 102 2.60 -28.03 0.79
C PRO A 102 2.12 -26.81 -0.02
N LEU A 103 2.47 -25.60 0.43
CA LEU A 103 2.14 -24.35 -0.25
C LEU A 103 3.23 -23.91 -1.25
N GLY A 104 4.32 -24.66 -1.37
CA GLY A 104 5.48 -24.28 -2.17
C GLY A 104 6.30 -23.14 -1.56
N LEU A 105 6.19 -22.94 -0.24
CA LEU A 105 6.84 -21.85 0.49
C LEU A 105 7.80 -22.40 1.55
N ALA A 106 8.76 -21.57 1.95
CA ALA A 106 9.66 -21.85 3.07
C ALA A 106 10.06 -20.54 3.77
N ALA A 107 10.33 -20.64 5.07
CA ALA A 107 10.91 -19.60 5.89
C ALA A 107 12.36 -19.96 6.24
N GLY A 108 13.26 -18.98 6.19
CA GLY A 108 14.67 -19.21 6.48
C GLY A 108 15.45 -17.91 6.55
N ILE A 109 16.78 -18.02 6.67
CA ILE A 109 17.69 -16.88 6.85
C ILE A 109 17.23 -16.01 8.05
N PRO A 110 17.33 -16.54 9.29
CA PRO A 110 17.12 -15.73 10.49
C PRO A 110 18.05 -14.51 10.47
N LEU A 111 17.48 -13.31 10.45
CA LEU A 111 18.24 -12.08 10.22
C LEU A 111 19.07 -11.65 11.44
N GLY A 112 18.72 -12.14 12.63
CA GLY A 112 19.51 -11.98 13.86
C GLY A 112 18.85 -11.17 14.97
N PHE A 113 17.56 -10.87 14.87
CA PHE A 113 16.81 -10.16 15.91
C PHE A 113 15.37 -10.67 16.05
N ASN A 114 14.82 -10.42 17.24
CA ASN A 114 13.45 -10.73 17.61
C ASN A 114 12.67 -9.42 17.81
N ASN A 115 11.50 -9.29 17.19
CA ASN A 115 10.60 -8.15 17.30
C ASN A 115 9.32 -8.53 18.05
N THR A 116 9.42 -8.58 19.38
CA THR A 116 8.33 -9.01 20.28
C THR A 116 7.88 -7.87 21.17
N TYR A 117 6.71 -8.03 21.81
CA TYR A 117 6.36 -7.23 22.97
C TYR A 117 7.44 -7.35 24.05
N ALA A 118 7.77 -6.23 24.66
CA ALA A 118 8.70 -6.14 25.77
C ALA A 118 8.26 -5.01 26.71
N PHE A 119 8.82 -5.00 27.92
CA PHE A 119 8.76 -3.84 28.78
C PHE A 119 10.01 -3.00 28.64
N ALA A 120 9.86 -1.69 28.79
CA ALA A 120 10.99 -0.78 28.83
C ALA A 120 10.87 0.25 29.97
N MET A 121 12.04 0.69 30.42
CA MET A 121 12.23 1.70 31.46
C MET A 121 13.29 2.71 31.00
N ARG A 122 13.34 3.90 31.61
CA ARG A 122 14.49 4.80 31.40
C ARG A 122 15.77 4.09 31.86
N ASP A 123 16.80 4.11 31.02
CA ASP A 123 18.04 3.34 31.26
C ASP A 123 18.70 3.72 32.60
N GLU A 124 18.79 5.01 32.90
CA GLU A 124 19.31 5.54 34.17
C GLU A 124 18.52 5.05 35.40
N GLN A 125 17.18 4.98 35.30
CA GLN A 125 16.32 4.51 36.39
C GLN A 125 16.48 3.00 36.59
N ALA A 126 16.57 2.24 35.49
CA ALA A 126 16.79 0.80 35.53
C ALA A 126 18.15 0.47 36.16
N GLU A 127 19.21 1.21 35.84
CA GLU A 127 20.52 1.06 36.48
C GLU A 127 20.48 1.36 37.98
N ARG A 128 19.89 2.50 38.35
CA ARG A 128 19.78 2.92 39.76
C ARG A 128 19.01 1.90 40.61
N LEU A 129 18.01 1.26 40.04
CA LEU A 129 17.18 0.26 40.72
C LEU A 129 17.71 -1.18 40.57
N GLY A 130 18.72 -1.41 39.73
CA GLY A 130 19.26 -2.74 39.45
C GLY A 130 18.30 -3.65 38.68
N ILE A 131 17.44 -3.07 37.83
CA ILE A 131 16.42 -3.79 37.04
C ILE A 131 17.00 -4.14 35.67
N ARG A 132 16.99 -5.43 35.31
CA ARG A 132 17.40 -5.93 33.99
C ARG A 132 16.34 -6.80 33.34
N THR A 133 15.58 -7.55 34.14
CA THR A 133 14.59 -8.51 33.63
C THR A 133 13.16 -8.10 33.98
N VAL A 134 12.18 -8.73 33.35
CA VAL A 134 10.76 -8.54 33.70
C VAL A 134 10.48 -9.04 35.12
N SER A 135 11.10 -10.15 35.55
CA SER A 135 10.97 -10.65 36.93
C SER A 135 11.47 -9.65 37.98
N ASP A 136 12.44 -8.80 37.67
CA ASP A 136 12.95 -7.80 38.62
C ASP A 136 11.87 -6.78 39.02
N LEU A 137 10.93 -6.47 38.13
CA LEU A 137 9.84 -5.51 38.38
C LEU A 137 8.98 -5.89 39.60
N ALA A 138 8.86 -7.19 39.91
CA ALA A 138 8.10 -7.67 41.06
C ALA A 138 8.64 -7.14 42.40
N ARG A 139 9.93 -6.77 42.46
CA ARG A 139 10.60 -6.26 43.67
C ARG A 139 10.41 -4.76 43.87
N HIS A 140 9.77 -4.06 42.94
CA HIS A 140 9.63 -2.60 42.95
C HIS A 140 8.16 -2.16 42.83
N PRO A 141 7.30 -2.42 43.83
CA PRO A 141 5.87 -2.11 43.79
C PRO A 141 5.55 -0.61 43.67
N GLN A 142 6.52 0.27 43.89
CA GLN A 142 6.41 1.72 43.75
C GLN A 142 6.41 2.22 42.29
N LEU A 143 6.77 1.37 41.32
CA LEU A 143 6.86 1.77 39.91
C LEU A 143 5.48 2.08 39.33
N ARG A 144 5.39 3.16 38.55
CA ARG A 144 4.16 3.55 37.85
C ARG A 144 4.16 2.95 36.45
N PHE A 145 3.24 2.03 36.18
CA PHE A 145 3.09 1.45 34.85
C PHE A 145 2.14 2.30 34.02
N GLY A 146 2.57 2.66 32.81
CA GLY A 146 1.71 3.19 31.76
C GLY A 146 1.77 2.27 30.56
N LEU A 147 0.67 1.58 30.28
CA LEU A 147 0.61 0.59 29.22
C LEU A 147 -0.34 1.04 28.11
N SER A 148 -0.11 0.56 26.90
CA SER A 148 -1.03 0.76 25.78
C SER A 148 -2.40 0.15 26.11
N GLN A 149 -3.48 0.81 25.68
CA GLN A 149 -4.84 0.27 25.88
C GLN A 149 -4.99 -1.12 25.25
N GLU A 150 -4.38 -1.33 24.08
CA GLU A 150 -4.36 -2.64 23.43
C GLU A 150 -3.73 -3.70 24.35
N PHE A 151 -2.55 -3.45 24.89
CA PHE A 151 -1.85 -4.43 25.73
C PHE A 151 -2.59 -4.73 27.05
N LEU A 152 -3.37 -3.78 27.57
CA LEU A 152 -4.19 -3.99 28.76
C LEU A 152 -5.36 -4.95 28.51
N GLU A 153 -5.96 -4.91 27.33
CA GLU A 153 -7.18 -5.65 27.00
C GLU A 153 -6.89 -7.05 26.41
N ARG A 154 -5.68 -7.25 25.90
CA ARG A 154 -5.25 -8.51 25.27
C ARG A 154 -5.22 -9.70 26.25
N ALA A 155 -5.68 -10.85 25.76
CA ALA A 155 -5.64 -12.11 26.50
C ALA A 155 -4.21 -12.60 26.81
N ASP A 156 -3.28 -12.33 25.89
CA ASP A 156 -1.83 -12.56 26.04
C ASP A 156 -1.07 -11.32 26.54
N GLY A 157 -1.79 -10.24 26.86
CA GLY A 157 -1.23 -8.97 27.34
C GLY A 157 -1.09 -8.91 28.85
N TRP A 158 -1.36 -7.74 29.43
CA TRP A 158 -1.13 -7.44 30.85
C TRP A 158 -1.69 -8.47 31.83
N PRO A 159 -2.94 -8.97 31.71
CA PRO A 159 -3.48 -9.94 32.67
C PRO A 159 -2.66 -11.24 32.75
N ALA A 160 -2.22 -11.74 31.59
CA ALA A 160 -1.45 -12.98 31.52
C ALA A 160 -0.01 -12.78 31.98
N VAL A 161 0.62 -11.67 31.58
CA VAL A 161 1.98 -11.30 32.00
C VAL A 161 2.06 -11.08 33.50
N ARG A 162 1.12 -10.32 34.07
CA ARG A 162 1.04 -10.07 35.52
C ARG A 162 1.00 -11.39 36.30
N LYS A 163 0.19 -12.35 35.83
CA LYS A 163 0.08 -13.68 36.44
C LYS A 163 1.37 -14.48 36.27
N ALA A 164 1.96 -14.50 35.08
CA ALA A 164 3.16 -15.27 34.79
C ALA A 164 4.39 -14.80 35.58
N TYR A 165 4.48 -13.49 35.84
CA TYR A 165 5.59 -12.86 36.55
C TYR A 165 5.31 -12.53 38.02
N ASN A 166 4.08 -12.79 38.51
CA ASN A 166 3.61 -12.42 39.85
C ASN A 166 3.81 -10.93 40.17
N LEU A 167 3.47 -10.06 39.21
CA LEU A 167 3.66 -8.62 39.34
C LEU A 167 2.61 -8.00 40.28
N PRO A 168 3.00 -7.17 41.25
CA PRO A 168 2.10 -6.63 42.27
C PRO A 168 1.19 -5.49 41.78
N PHE A 169 1.27 -5.09 40.51
CA PHE A 169 0.55 -3.92 39.99
C PHE A 169 -0.86 -4.29 39.50
N GLU A 170 -1.90 -3.69 40.08
CA GLU A 170 -3.29 -4.04 39.75
C GLU A 170 -3.89 -3.23 38.60
N ARG A 171 -3.56 -1.94 38.50
CA ARG A 171 -4.17 -1.02 37.53
C ARG A 171 -3.12 -0.10 36.91
N PRO A 172 -2.39 -0.56 35.89
CA PRO A 172 -1.59 0.33 35.06
C PRO A 172 -2.47 1.42 34.43
N ARG A 173 -1.88 2.59 34.16
CA ARG A 173 -2.55 3.66 33.42
C ARG A 173 -2.62 3.28 31.94
N GLY A 174 -3.82 3.23 31.37
CA GLY A 174 -4.00 3.05 29.92
C GLY A 174 -3.65 4.32 29.15
N LEU A 175 -2.83 4.19 28.11
CA LEU A 175 -2.34 5.27 27.25
C LEU A 175 -2.44 4.83 25.78
N GLU A 176 -2.42 5.78 24.85
CA GLU A 176 -2.19 5.47 23.43
C GLU A 176 -0.71 5.11 23.21
N HIS A 177 -0.39 4.13 22.35
CA HIS A 177 0.99 3.65 22.13
C HIS A 177 1.97 4.76 21.70
N GLY A 178 1.49 5.78 20.98
CA GLY A 178 2.31 6.94 20.65
C GLY A 178 2.66 7.81 21.87
N LEU A 179 1.75 7.89 22.85
CA LEU A 179 1.85 8.77 24.01
C LEU A 179 2.64 8.13 25.17
N VAL A 180 2.79 6.81 25.20
CA VAL A 180 3.58 6.14 26.27
C VAL A 180 5.02 6.63 26.31
N TYR A 181 5.60 6.93 25.14
CA TYR A 181 6.96 7.41 25.00
C TYR A 181 7.17 8.83 25.57
N GLU A 182 6.18 9.71 25.40
CA GLU A 182 6.22 11.04 25.99
C GLU A 182 5.95 11.00 27.50
N ALA A 183 5.04 10.12 27.93
CA ALA A 183 4.75 9.92 29.35
C ALA A 183 5.95 9.36 30.13
N ILE A 184 6.71 8.43 29.55
CA ILE A 184 7.93 7.89 30.19
C ILE A 184 9.06 8.92 30.17
N ALA A 185 9.17 9.74 29.12
CA ALA A 185 10.17 10.81 29.03
C ALA A 185 9.93 11.95 30.02
N THR A 186 8.66 12.30 30.24
CA THR A 186 8.24 13.34 31.20
C THR A 186 8.05 12.81 32.62
N GLU A 187 8.56 11.60 32.89
CA GLU A 187 8.50 10.93 34.20
C GLU A 187 7.08 10.81 34.79
N GLN A 188 6.05 10.77 33.95
CA GLN A 188 4.68 10.47 34.41
C GLN A 188 4.49 8.98 34.68
N ILE A 189 5.27 8.14 34.01
CA ILE A 189 5.33 6.69 34.18
C ILE A 189 6.79 6.24 34.24
N ASP A 190 7.02 5.03 34.77
CA ASP A 190 8.35 4.44 34.95
C ASP A 190 8.57 3.20 34.07
N VAL A 191 7.50 2.47 33.75
CA VAL A 191 7.52 1.25 32.93
C VAL A 191 6.43 1.35 31.86
N THR A 192 6.74 0.95 30.63
CA THR A 192 5.76 0.85 29.54
C THR A 192 5.98 -0.39 28.68
N ASP A 193 4.95 -0.85 27.96
CA ASP A 193 5.07 -1.83 26.89
C ASP A 193 5.55 -1.17 25.60
N ILE A 194 6.41 -1.89 24.86
CA ILE A 194 6.97 -1.48 23.58
C ILE A 194 7.10 -2.70 22.67
N TYR A 195 7.40 -2.47 21.40
CA TYR A 195 8.05 -3.48 20.58
C TYR A 195 9.58 -3.40 20.74
N SER A 196 10.26 -4.53 20.83
CA SER A 196 11.70 -4.60 21.12
C SER A 196 12.59 -3.91 20.08
N THR A 197 12.07 -3.58 18.90
CA THR A 197 12.79 -2.86 17.84
C THR A 197 12.29 -1.44 17.57
N ASP A 198 11.40 -0.89 18.42
CA ASP A 198 10.82 0.43 18.23
C ASP A 198 11.89 1.55 18.15
N ALA A 199 11.78 2.40 17.12
CA ALA A 199 12.68 3.53 16.86
C ALA A 199 12.88 4.46 18.08
N LYS A 200 11.85 4.60 18.90
CA LYS A 200 11.77 5.54 20.01
C LYS A 200 12.60 5.09 21.23
N ILE A 201 13.01 3.82 21.30
CA ILE A 201 13.85 3.26 22.38
C ILE A 201 15.14 4.08 22.52
N ASN A 202 15.86 4.31 21.42
CA ASN A 202 17.13 5.05 21.45
C ASN A 202 16.91 6.55 21.74
N ARG A 203 15.87 7.16 21.17
CA ARG A 203 15.55 8.58 21.36
C ARG A 203 15.33 8.93 22.82
N TYR A 204 14.58 8.10 23.52
CA TYR A 204 14.24 8.29 24.94
C TYR A 204 15.17 7.57 25.89
N ARG A 205 16.28 6.97 25.38
CA ARG A 205 17.27 6.22 26.15
C ARG A 205 16.60 5.19 27.07
N LEU A 206 15.77 4.35 26.47
CA LEU A 206 15.05 3.31 27.18
C LEU A 206 15.84 2.00 27.17
N ARG A 207 15.87 1.32 28.32
CA ARG A 207 16.32 -0.05 28.46
C ARG A 207 15.14 -0.99 28.24
N VAL A 208 15.26 -1.84 27.22
CA VAL A 208 14.36 -2.98 27.03
C VAL A 208 14.71 -4.05 28.07
N LEU A 209 13.72 -4.51 28.84
CA LEU A 209 13.91 -5.52 29.87
C LEU A 209 13.89 -6.93 29.26
N GLU A 210 14.77 -7.80 29.76
CA GLU A 210 14.84 -9.19 29.31
C GLU A 210 13.64 -10.00 29.81
N ASP A 211 12.94 -10.67 28.89
CA ASP A 211 11.86 -11.63 29.17
C ASP A 211 12.44 -12.96 29.68
N ASP A 212 12.90 -12.97 30.93
CA ASP A 212 13.66 -14.07 31.53
C ASP A 212 12.90 -15.41 31.61
N ARG A 213 11.56 -15.36 31.57
CA ARG A 213 10.70 -16.57 31.54
C ARG A 213 10.20 -16.92 30.14
N LYS A 214 10.61 -16.19 29.10
CA LYS A 214 10.20 -16.40 27.70
C LYS A 214 8.69 -16.46 27.55
N PHE A 215 8.00 -15.53 28.21
CA PHE A 215 6.54 -15.46 28.17
C PHE A 215 6.04 -15.03 26.79
N PHE A 216 6.70 -14.04 26.18
CA PHE A 216 6.28 -13.53 24.89
C PHE A 216 6.70 -14.48 23.76
N PRO A 217 5.85 -14.70 22.75
CA PRO A 217 6.23 -15.52 21.60
C PRO A 217 7.46 -14.95 20.89
N ALA A 218 8.31 -15.83 20.36
CA ALA A 218 9.40 -15.40 19.49
C ALA A 218 8.84 -14.92 18.14
N TYR A 219 9.23 -13.71 17.77
CA TYR A 219 9.02 -13.09 16.46
C TYR A 219 10.39 -12.84 15.83
N ASP A 220 11.11 -13.93 15.58
CA ASP A 220 12.42 -13.85 14.92
C ASP A 220 12.21 -13.42 13.47
N ALA A 221 12.92 -12.36 13.07
CA ALA A 221 12.87 -11.86 11.72
C ALA A 221 13.56 -12.84 10.76
N VAL A 222 12.83 -13.26 9.73
CA VAL A 222 13.23 -14.26 8.73
C VAL A 222 12.82 -13.78 7.35
N LEU A 223 13.33 -14.44 6.30
CA LEU A 223 12.79 -14.30 4.96
C LEU A 223 11.79 -15.43 4.69
N LEU A 224 10.57 -15.07 4.30
CA LEU A 224 9.57 -16.01 3.78
C LEU A 224 9.60 -15.95 2.25
N TYR A 225 9.84 -17.09 1.60
CA TYR A 225 10.18 -17.17 0.18
C TYR A 225 9.53 -18.38 -0.51
N ARG A 226 9.48 -18.36 -1.84
CA ARG A 226 9.06 -19.51 -2.64
C ARG A 226 10.18 -20.55 -2.77
N THR A 227 9.86 -21.83 -2.65
CA THR A 227 10.87 -22.91 -2.60
C THR A 227 11.66 -23.11 -3.89
N ASP A 228 11.20 -22.55 -5.00
CA ASP A 228 11.90 -22.56 -6.29
C ASP A 228 12.98 -21.45 -6.40
N LEU A 229 12.91 -20.40 -5.58
CA LEU A 229 13.84 -19.26 -5.61
C LEU A 229 15.33 -19.68 -5.52
N PRO A 230 15.77 -20.55 -4.59
CA PRO A 230 17.18 -20.96 -4.50
C PRO A 230 17.70 -21.67 -5.75
N ARG A 231 16.81 -22.34 -6.51
CA ARG A 231 17.16 -23.02 -7.75
C ARG A 231 17.18 -22.06 -8.94
N GLN A 232 16.28 -21.08 -8.95
CA GLN A 232 16.17 -20.09 -10.02
C GLN A 232 17.29 -19.04 -9.95
N LEU A 233 17.65 -18.59 -8.74
CA LEU A 233 18.63 -17.53 -8.50
C LEU A 233 19.71 -17.98 -7.50
N PRO A 234 20.55 -18.97 -7.84
CA PRO A 234 21.49 -19.56 -6.89
C PRO A 234 22.56 -18.59 -6.37
N ARG A 235 23.05 -17.65 -7.19
CA ARG A 235 24.07 -16.68 -6.72
C ARG A 235 23.45 -15.65 -5.79
N THR A 236 22.26 -15.18 -6.13
CA THR A 236 21.46 -14.27 -5.31
C THR A 236 21.10 -14.92 -3.99
N TRP A 237 20.60 -16.16 -4.01
CA TRP A 237 20.30 -16.90 -2.80
C TRP A 237 21.52 -17.07 -1.89
N ALA A 238 22.68 -17.46 -2.45
CA ALA A 238 23.92 -17.58 -1.69
C ALA A 238 24.37 -16.24 -1.09
N ALA A 239 24.12 -15.12 -1.75
CA ALA A 239 24.39 -13.78 -1.20
C ALA A 239 23.41 -13.44 -0.06
N LEU A 240 22.12 -13.73 -0.21
CA LEU A 240 21.11 -13.49 0.82
C LEU A 240 21.36 -14.34 2.07
N GLN A 241 21.82 -15.58 1.94
CA GLN A 241 22.18 -16.42 3.09
C GLN A 241 23.25 -15.78 3.99
N LYS A 242 24.13 -14.93 3.45
CA LYS A 242 25.14 -14.22 4.24
C LYS A 242 24.55 -13.16 5.18
N LEU A 243 23.26 -12.83 5.06
CA LEU A 243 22.55 -11.95 5.98
C LEU A 243 22.17 -12.65 7.30
N GLU A 244 22.26 -13.98 7.36
CA GLU A 244 21.93 -14.75 8.56
C GLU A 244 22.71 -14.23 9.79
N GLY A 245 21.97 -13.84 10.84
CA GLY A 245 22.51 -13.32 12.09
C GLY A 245 23.19 -11.94 12.01
N ARG A 246 23.12 -11.22 10.89
CA ARG A 246 23.88 -9.96 10.68
C ARG A 246 23.20 -8.72 11.25
N ILE A 247 21.89 -8.75 11.43
CA ILE A 247 21.05 -7.64 11.87
C ILE A 247 20.69 -7.88 13.33
N SER A 248 21.42 -7.27 14.26
CA SER A 248 21.07 -7.31 15.68
C SER A 248 19.91 -6.36 15.98
N ALA A 249 19.20 -6.58 17.10
CA ALA A 249 18.11 -5.70 17.54
C ALA A 249 18.57 -4.23 17.66
N THR A 250 19.76 -3.99 18.22
CA THR A 250 20.33 -2.63 18.32
C THR A 250 20.52 -1.95 16.96
N LYS A 251 21.00 -2.68 15.95
CA LYS A 251 21.13 -2.15 14.58
C LYS A 251 19.76 -1.87 13.98
N MET A 252 18.78 -2.76 14.21
CA MET A 252 17.42 -2.58 13.71
C MET A 252 16.74 -1.36 14.33
N ILE A 253 16.79 -1.19 15.66
CA ILE A 253 16.30 0.01 16.37
C ILE A 253 16.91 1.27 15.77
N LYS A 254 18.23 1.26 15.52
CA LYS A 254 18.93 2.41 14.94
C LYS A 254 18.46 2.72 13.52
N MET A 255 18.28 1.70 12.68
CA MET A 255 17.75 1.87 11.33
C MET A 255 16.29 2.38 11.35
N ASN A 256 15.44 1.87 12.25
CA ASN A 256 14.08 2.36 12.45
C ASN A 256 14.08 3.84 12.90
N ALA A 257 14.98 4.21 13.82
CA ALA A 257 15.16 5.59 14.26
C ALA A 257 15.58 6.53 13.13
N GLN A 258 16.52 6.10 12.28
CA GLN A 258 16.92 6.89 11.12
C GLN A 258 15.75 7.13 10.16
N ALA A 259 14.85 6.16 9.97
CA ALA A 259 13.69 6.35 9.11
C ALA A 259 12.61 7.22 9.75
N GLU A 260 12.16 6.89 10.97
CA GLU A 260 10.99 7.51 11.61
C GLU A 260 11.30 8.88 12.22
N LEU A 261 12.51 9.07 12.75
CA LEU A 261 12.85 10.27 13.51
C LEU A 261 13.68 11.26 12.70
N GLU A 262 14.60 10.75 11.87
CA GLU A 262 15.48 11.58 11.04
C GLU A 262 14.99 11.71 9.60
N GLY A 263 14.05 10.85 9.18
CA GLY A 263 13.60 10.88 7.80
C GLY A 263 14.67 10.43 6.79
N ARG A 264 15.52 9.46 7.12
CA ARG A 264 16.42 8.91 6.10
C ARG A 264 15.63 8.00 5.14
N PRO A 265 15.85 8.08 3.83
CA PRO A 265 15.24 7.13 2.88
C PRO A 265 15.65 5.69 3.21
N PHE A 266 14.70 4.74 3.10
CA PHE A 266 14.96 3.33 3.43
C PHE A 266 16.15 2.72 2.66
N ALA A 267 16.26 3.04 1.37
CA ALA A 267 17.38 2.59 0.54
C ALA A 267 18.74 3.13 1.04
N ALA A 268 18.79 4.38 1.52
CA ALA A 268 20.01 4.96 2.06
C ALA A 268 20.39 4.30 3.39
N ILE A 269 19.41 4.00 4.25
CA ILE A 269 19.61 3.28 5.52
C ILE A 269 20.15 1.87 5.26
N ALA A 270 19.53 1.13 4.33
CA ALA A 270 19.97 -0.19 3.91
C ALA A 270 21.41 -0.17 3.36
N GLY A 271 21.75 0.82 2.52
CA GLY A 271 23.10 1.00 2.00
C GLY A 271 24.12 1.29 3.10
N ALA A 272 23.79 2.15 4.06
CA ALA A 272 24.64 2.44 5.21
C ALA A 272 24.87 1.21 6.11
N PHE A 273 23.85 0.37 6.31
CA PHE A 273 24.00 -0.91 6.99
C PHE A 273 24.96 -1.85 6.25
N LEU A 274 24.76 -2.04 4.95
CA LEU A 274 25.59 -2.92 4.12
C LEU A 274 27.04 -2.45 4.03
N ALA A 275 27.26 -1.13 4.03
CA ALA A 275 28.59 -0.52 4.04
C ALA A 275 29.26 -0.51 5.44
N GLY A 276 28.52 -0.84 6.50
CA GLY A 276 29.02 -0.77 7.88
C GLY A 276 29.16 0.66 8.42
N THR A 277 28.47 1.64 7.83
CA THR A 277 28.57 3.07 8.15
C THR A 277 27.34 3.62 8.87
N LEU A 278 26.54 2.78 9.53
CA LEU A 278 25.36 3.23 10.29
C LEU A 278 25.72 4.25 11.39
N ASP A 279 26.94 4.19 11.92
CA ASP A 279 27.44 5.07 12.97
C ASP A 279 28.06 6.37 12.46
N ALA A 280 28.19 6.53 11.14
CA ALA A 280 28.65 7.79 10.57
C ALA A 280 27.58 8.87 10.80
N ASP A 281 27.91 9.85 11.64
CA ASP A 281 27.05 11.00 11.90
C ASP A 281 27.09 11.95 10.70
N THR A 282 26.22 11.69 9.73
CA THR A 282 26.03 12.56 8.58
C THR A 282 25.06 13.71 8.85
N GLY A 283 24.59 13.87 10.10
CA GLY A 283 23.46 14.74 10.45
C GLY A 283 22.13 14.28 9.81
N PRO A 284 20.97 14.76 10.30
CA PRO A 284 19.72 14.57 9.58
C PRO A 284 19.84 15.28 8.23
N PRO A 285 19.49 14.63 7.11
CA PRO A 285 19.47 15.33 5.82
C PRO A 285 18.51 16.52 5.95
N THR A 286 18.94 17.70 5.52
CA THR A 286 18.03 18.82 5.31
C THR A 286 17.07 18.43 4.20
N ARG A 287 15.90 17.91 4.59
CA ARG A 287 14.85 17.54 3.65
C ARG A 287 14.19 18.80 3.14
N ASP A 288 14.71 19.29 2.02
CA ASP A 288 13.96 20.26 1.24
C ASP A 288 12.69 19.58 0.71
N PHE A 289 11.52 20.16 0.98
CA PHE A 289 10.25 19.65 0.49
C PHE A 289 10.23 19.50 -1.04
N THR A 290 10.95 20.37 -1.76
CA THR A 290 11.04 20.26 -3.23
C THR A 290 11.75 18.97 -3.65
N SER A 291 12.78 18.55 -2.90
CA SER A 291 13.51 17.31 -3.15
C SER A 291 12.66 16.07 -2.85
N LEU A 292 11.75 16.15 -1.87
CA LEU A 292 10.77 15.10 -1.62
C LEU A 292 9.71 15.06 -2.72
N LEU A 293 9.24 16.22 -3.16
CA LEU A 293 8.23 16.34 -4.22
C LEU A 293 8.75 15.76 -5.55
N PHE A 294 9.96 16.13 -5.95
CA PHE A 294 10.60 15.70 -7.20
C PHE A 294 11.69 14.66 -7.01
N GLY A 295 11.53 13.79 -5.99
CA GLY A 295 12.47 12.69 -5.74
C GLY A 295 12.67 11.75 -6.94
N PRO A 296 13.68 10.85 -6.89
CA PRO A 296 14.02 9.97 -8.02
C PRO A 296 12.87 9.05 -8.48
N ASP A 297 11.96 8.73 -7.58
CA ASP A 297 10.74 7.96 -7.79
C ASP A 297 9.61 8.74 -8.48
N PHE A 298 9.67 10.08 -8.52
CA PHE A 298 8.59 10.93 -9.02
C PHE A 298 8.12 10.56 -10.43
N VAL A 299 9.06 10.34 -11.36
CA VAL A 299 8.74 9.99 -12.76
C VAL A 299 8.07 8.62 -12.83
N ARG A 300 8.57 7.64 -12.08
CA ARG A 300 7.99 6.29 -11.99
C ARG A 300 6.57 6.37 -11.44
N LEU A 301 6.38 7.02 -10.30
CA LEU A 301 5.08 7.16 -9.65
C LEU A 301 4.08 7.91 -10.54
N SER A 302 4.53 8.98 -11.22
CA SER A 302 3.70 9.71 -12.18
C SER A 302 3.23 8.80 -13.33
N GLY A 303 4.15 8.01 -13.89
CA GLY A 303 3.85 7.06 -14.97
C GLY A 303 2.88 5.96 -14.54
N GLU A 304 3.11 5.36 -13.38
CA GLU A 304 2.21 4.35 -12.78
C GLU A 304 0.82 4.93 -12.53
N HIS A 305 0.73 6.12 -11.93
CA HIS A 305 -0.54 6.78 -11.63
C HIS A 305 -1.30 7.13 -12.90
N LEU A 306 -0.61 7.69 -13.90
CA LEU A 306 -1.21 8.05 -15.19
C LEU A 306 -1.69 6.80 -15.95
N MET A 307 -0.94 5.70 -15.90
CA MET A 307 -1.33 4.44 -16.51
C MET A 307 -2.59 3.88 -15.85
N LEU A 308 -2.63 3.83 -14.51
CA LEU A 308 -3.80 3.36 -13.77
C LEU A 308 -5.06 4.15 -14.14
N VAL A 309 -4.97 5.48 -14.14
CA VAL A 309 -6.11 6.36 -14.47
C VAL A 309 -6.52 6.23 -15.93
N SER A 310 -5.57 6.32 -16.87
CA SER A 310 -5.88 6.39 -18.30
C SER A 310 -6.45 5.08 -18.83
N VAL A 311 -5.86 3.93 -18.43
CA VAL A 311 -6.31 2.61 -18.88
C VAL A 311 -7.68 2.28 -18.30
N SER A 312 -7.89 2.50 -17.00
CA SER A 312 -9.18 2.23 -16.36
C SER A 312 -10.29 3.15 -16.88
N LEU A 313 -9.99 4.43 -17.13
CA LEU A 313 -10.93 5.37 -17.74
C LEU A 313 -11.28 4.97 -19.17
N LEU A 314 -10.30 4.54 -19.98
CA LEU A 314 -10.55 4.07 -21.35
C LEU A 314 -11.55 2.92 -21.36
N PHE A 315 -11.36 1.89 -20.53
CA PHE A 315 -12.34 0.82 -20.39
C PHE A 315 -13.69 1.34 -19.87
N GLY A 316 -13.67 2.30 -18.94
CA GLY A 316 -14.87 2.95 -18.41
C GLY A 316 -15.69 3.63 -19.50
N VAL A 317 -15.04 4.29 -20.46
CA VAL A 317 -15.69 4.91 -21.63
C VAL A 317 -16.20 3.86 -22.60
N LEU A 318 -15.37 2.88 -22.95
CA LEU A 318 -15.69 1.81 -23.90
C LEU A 318 -16.90 0.97 -23.47
N VAL A 319 -17.13 0.82 -22.17
CA VAL A 319 -18.27 0.08 -21.63
C VAL A 319 -19.40 1.01 -21.18
N GLY A 320 -19.06 2.10 -20.49
CA GLY A 320 -20.03 3.01 -19.89
C GLY A 320 -20.87 3.77 -20.92
N VAL A 321 -20.28 4.21 -22.04
CA VAL A 321 -21.05 4.91 -23.09
C VAL A 321 -22.04 3.95 -23.76
N PRO A 322 -21.66 2.73 -24.22
CA PRO A 322 -22.64 1.76 -24.72
C PRO A 322 -23.73 1.38 -23.71
N LEU A 323 -23.39 1.18 -22.43
CA LEU A 323 -24.37 0.90 -21.39
C LEU A 323 -25.35 2.06 -21.18
N GLY A 324 -24.87 3.30 -21.21
CA GLY A 324 -25.74 4.49 -21.12
C GLY A 324 -26.65 4.65 -22.35
N ILE A 325 -26.14 4.36 -23.55
CA ILE A 325 -26.95 4.31 -24.78
C ILE A 325 -28.04 3.24 -24.66
N TRP A 326 -27.69 2.05 -24.15
CA TRP A 326 -28.65 0.97 -23.96
C TRP A 326 -29.74 1.36 -22.97
N ALA A 327 -29.36 1.91 -21.81
CA ALA A 327 -30.27 2.43 -20.81
C ALA A 327 -31.25 3.48 -21.40
N ALA A 328 -30.77 4.37 -22.26
CA ALA A 328 -31.60 5.42 -22.88
C ALA A 328 -32.58 4.89 -23.94
N ARG A 329 -32.21 3.81 -24.65
CA ARG A 329 -32.98 3.28 -25.78
C ARG A 329 -33.99 2.21 -25.38
N VAL A 330 -33.77 1.53 -24.25
CA VAL A 330 -34.64 0.47 -23.76
C VAL A 330 -35.19 0.88 -22.39
N PRO A 331 -36.43 1.44 -22.32
CA PRO A 331 -36.97 2.05 -21.11
C PRO A 331 -36.94 1.15 -19.87
N GLY A 332 -37.16 -0.16 -20.03
CA GLY A 332 -37.12 -1.13 -18.92
C GLY A 332 -35.70 -1.45 -18.39
N SER A 333 -34.65 -1.08 -19.11
CA SER A 333 -33.26 -1.39 -18.73
C SER A 333 -32.57 -0.28 -17.93
N ALA A 334 -33.10 0.95 -17.96
CA ALA A 334 -32.47 2.11 -17.36
C ALA A 334 -32.28 1.97 -15.84
N GLN A 335 -33.36 1.66 -15.12
CA GLN A 335 -33.33 1.54 -13.67
C GLN A 335 -32.40 0.40 -13.21
N PRO A 336 -32.48 -0.83 -13.75
CA PRO A 336 -31.52 -1.90 -13.42
C PRO A 336 -30.06 -1.52 -13.67
N ILE A 337 -29.74 -0.98 -14.86
CA ILE A 337 -28.36 -0.63 -15.22
C ILE A 337 -27.82 0.44 -14.26
N LEU A 338 -28.56 1.53 -14.04
CA LEU A 338 -28.14 2.62 -13.14
C LEU A 338 -28.04 2.17 -11.69
N SER A 339 -28.90 1.26 -11.25
CA SER A 339 -28.86 0.70 -9.89
C SER A 339 -27.62 -0.17 -9.68
N ILE A 340 -27.28 -1.03 -10.64
CA ILE A 340 -26.10 -1.91 -10.55
C ILE A 340 -24.81 -1.09 -10.51
N VAL A 341 -24.62 -0.16 -11.46
CA VAL A 341 -23.42 0.71 -11.46
C VAL A 341 -23.39 1.66 -10.27
N GLY A 342 -24.56 2.06 -9.75
CA GLY A 342 -24.69 2.82 -8.51
C GLY A 342 -24.23 2.04 -7.28
N ILE A 343 -24.69 0.79 -7.11
CA ILE A 343 -24.32 -0.09 -5.99
C ILE A 343 -22.82 -0.29 -5.96
N ILE A 344 -22.17 -0.48 -7.11
CA ILE A 344 -20.72 -0.68 -7.17
C ILE A 344 -19.98 0.51 -6.54
N GLN A 345 -20.40 1.75 -6.79
CA GLN A 345 -19.79 2.94 -6.17
C GLN A 345 -20.00 3.06 -4.66
N THR A 346 -21.00 2.37 -4.09
CA THR A 346 -21.24 2.40 -2.64
C THR A 346 -20.31 1.48 -1.86
N VAL A 347 -19.68 0.50 -2.52
CA VAL A 347 -18.68 -0.36 -1.89
C VAL A 347 -17.44 0.49 -1.63
N PRO A 348 -16.88 0.50 -0.40
CA PRO A 348 -15.61 1.19 -0.14
C PRO A 348 -14.48 0.66 -1.02
N SER A 349 -13.64 1.54 -1.55
CA SER A 349 -12.57 1.19 -2.52
C SER A 349 -11.60 0.15 -1.99
N LEU A 350 -11.16 0.31 -0.74
CA LEU A 350 -10.26 -0.66 -0.11
C LEU A 350 -10.92 -2.05 0.04
N ALA A 351 -12.23 -2.09 0.33
CA ALA A 351 -12.97 -3.35 0.45
C ALA A 351 -13.17 -4.02 -0.92
N LEU A 352 -13.50 -3.24 -1.95
CA LEU A 352 -13.59 -3.75 -3.33
C LEU A 352 -12.24 -4.32 -3.78
N LEU A 353 -11.14 -3.60 -3.55
CA LEU A 353 -9.80 -4.08 -3.87
C LEU A 353 -9.47 -5.39 -3.13
N ALA A 354 -9.75 -5.47 -1.83
CA ALA A 354 -9.55 -6.68 -1.04
C ALA A 354 -10.34 -7.89 -1.58
N PHE A 355 -11.56 -7.66 -2.07
CA PHE A 355 -12.40 -8.69 -2.69
C PHE A 355 -11.86 -9.16 -4.05
N LEU A 356 -11.27 -8.26 -4.85
CA LEU A 356 -10.75 -8.59 -6.18
C LEU A 356 -9.45 -9.42 -6.14
N ILE A 357 -8.66 -9.32 -5.07
CA ILE A 357 -7.39 -10.07 -4.92
C ILE A 357 -7.59 -11.58 -5.02
N PRO A 358 -8.47 -12.24 -4.24
CA PRO A 358 -8.69 -13.68 -4.36
C PRO A 358 -9.29 -14.06 -5.72
N LEU A 359 -10.09 -13.18 -6.33
CA LEU A 359 -10.72 -13.42 -7.63
C LEU A 359 -9.69 -13.50 -8.77
N PHE A 360 -8.73 -12.59 -8.78
CA PHE A 360 -7.67 -12.55 -9.80
C PHE A 360 -6.41 -13.35 -9.40
N ARG A 361 -6.35 -13.84 -8.16
CA ARG A 361 -5.19 -14.56 -7.59
C ARG A 361 -3.87 -13.79 -7.65
N GLN A 362 -3.96 -12.46 -7.71
CA GLN A 362 -2.81 -11.55 -7.78
C GLN A 362 -3.16 -10.24 -7.09
N ILE A 363 -2.14 -9.54 -6.61
CA ILE A 363 -2.24 -8.18 -6.09
C ILE A 363 -1.73 -7.18 -7.13
N GLY A 364 -1.81 -5.88 -6.83
CA GLY A 364 -1.21 -4.84 -7.66
C GLY A 364 -2.12 -4.32 -8.78
N THR A 365 -1.55 -4.15 -9.97
CA THR A 365 -2.12 -3.35 -11.05
C THR A 365 -3.46 -3.85 -11.57
N VAL A 366 -3.63 -5.17 -11.78
CA VAL A 366 -4.84 -5.70 -12.43
C VAL A 366 -6.10 -5.51 -11.57
N PRO A 367 -6.13 -5.93 -10.28
CA PRO A 367 -7.28 -5.64 -9.41
C PRO A 367 -7.56 -4.14 -9.28
N ALA A 368 -6.50 -3.31 -9.23
CA ALA A 368 -6.64 -1.85 -9.20
C ALA A 368 -7.33 -1.31 -10.45
N LEU A 369 -6.88 -1.70 -11.65
CA LEU A 369 -7.48 -1.29 -12.91
C LEU A 369 -8.96 -1.66 -12.98
N VAL A 370 -9.32 -2.86 -12.52
CA VAL A 370 -10.71 -3.32 -12.50
C VAL A 370 -11.55 -2.48 -11.53
N ALA A 371 -11.08 -2.23 -10.31
CA ALA A 371 -11.81 -1.38 -9.36
C ALA A 371 -12.00 0.06 -9.88
N LEU A 372 -10.94 0.67 -10.43
CA LEU A 372 -10.99 2.02 -11.01
C LEU A 372 -11.90 2.09 -12.24
N PHE A 373 -11.88 1.05 -13.07
CA PHE A 373 -12.80 0.89 -14.20
C PHE A 373 -14.26 0.88 -13.72
N LEU A 374 -14.55 0.04 -12.73
CA LEU A 374 -15.90 -0.11 -12.17
C LEU A 374 -16.42 1.19 -11.57
N TYR A 375 -15.58 1.95 -10.86
CA TYR A 375 -15.96 3.27 -10.34
C TYR A 375 -16.13 4.32 -11.42
N SER A 376 -15.44 4.20 -12.55
CA SER A 376 -15.61 5.12 -13.68
C SER A 376 -16.97 4.96 -14.38
N LEU A 377 -17.68 3.84 -14.18
CA LEU A 377 -18.92 3.54 -14.91
C LEU A 377 -20.07 4.48 -14.57
N LEU A 378 -20.40 4.71 -13.30
CA LEU A 378 -21.64 5.41 -12.94
C LEU A 378 -21.74 6.82 -13.54
N PRO A 379 -20.73 7.72 -13.45
CA PRO A 379 -20.85 9.05 -14.01
C PRO A 379 -20.94 9.02 -15.54
N ILE A 380 -20.23 8.09 -16.21
CA ILE A 380 -20.28 7.93 -17.67
C ILE A 380 -21.66 7.43 -18.11
N VAL A 381 -22.16 6.33 -17.51
CA VAL A 381 -23.46 5.73 -17.84
C VAL A 381 -24.59 6.72 -17.57
N ARG A 382 -24.58 7.36 -16.39
CA ARG A 382 -25.62 8.31 -15.98
C ARG A 382 -25.67 9.53 -16.89
N ASN A 383 -24.53 10.14 -17.20
CA ASN A 383 -24.50 11.32 -18.08
C ASN A 383 -24.79 10.95 -19.54
N THR A 384 -24.42 9.76 -20.00
CA THR A 384 -24.80 9.29 -21.34
C THR A 384 -26.30 9.06 -21.43
N TYR A 385 -26.91 8.44 -20.40
CA TYR A 385 -28.36 8.27 -20.30
C TYR A 385 -29.07 9.62 -20.32
N THR A 386 -28.72 10.52 -19.40
CA THR A 386 -29.33 11.85 -19.27
C THR A 386 -29.14 12.69 -20.54
N GLY A 387 -27.92 12.72 -21.09
CA GLY A 387 -27.62 13.46 -22.32
C GLY A 387 -28.45 13.02 -23.52
N LEU A 388 -28.78 11.73 -23.61
CA LEU A 388 -29.67 11.22 -24.65
C LEU A 388 -31.13 11.54 -24.32
N THR A 389 -31.61 11.28 -23.11
CA THR A 389 -33.03 11.47 -22.73
C THR A 389 -33.48 12.93 -22.71
N ASP A 390 -32.57 13.86 -22.44
CA ASP A 390 -32.86 15.29 -22.36
C ASP A 390 -32.99 15.97 -23.74
N ILE A 391 -32.70 15.25 -24.83
CA ILE A 391 -32.91 15.75 -26.19
C ILE A 391 -34.41 15.99 -26.43
N SER A 392 -34.75 17.21 -26.85
CA SER A 392 -36.15 17.62 -27.06
C SER A 392 -36.92 16.65 -27.98
N PRO A 393 -38.18 16.30 -27.66
CA PRO A 393 -39.00 15.41 -28.48
C PRO A 393 -39.14 15.88 -29.94
N SER A 394 -39.27 17.18 -30.18
CA SER A 394 -39.43 17.79 -31.51
C SER A 394 -38.24 17.52 -32.45
N LEU A 395 -37.00 17.56 -31.94
CA LEU A 395 -35.81 17.21 -32.72
C LEU A 395 -35.80 15.72 -33.09
N ARG A 396 -36.26 14.85 -32.19
CA ARG A 396 -36.36 13.40 -32.46
C ARG A 396 -37.45 13.08 -33.48
N GLU A 397 -38.60 13.74 -33.38
CA GLU A 397 -39.71 13.64 -34.33
C GLU A 397 -39.33 14.16 -35.72
N SER A 398 -38.57 15.25 -35.79
CA SER A 398 -38.04 15.78 -37.05
C SER A 398 -37.10 14.78 -37.73
N ALA A 399 -36.19 14.15 -36.98
CA ALA A 399 -35.30 13.11 -37.50
C ALA A 399 -36.05 11.85 -37.97
N LEU A 400 -37.16 11.50 -37.29
CA LEU A 400 -38.07 10.42 -37.70
C LEU A 400 -38.80 10.77 -39.00
N ALA A 401 -39.29 12.00 -39.13
CA ALA A 401 -39.99 12.48 -40.33
C ALA A 401 -39.09 12.49 -41.58
N LEU A 402 -37.78 12.69 -41.40
CA LEU A 402 -36.76 12.56 -42.45
C LEU A 402 -36.42 11.11 -42.83
N GLY A 403 -37.05 10.12 -42.19
CA GLY A 403 -36.86 8.69 -42.51
C GLY A 403 -35.53 8.11 -42.04
N LEU A 404 -34.82 8.77 -41.10
CA LEU A 404 -33.52 8.28 -40.63
C LEU A 404 -33.68 6.97 -39.85
N PRO A 405 -32.94 5.90 -40.20
CA PRO A 405 -32.96 4.66 -39.43
C PRO A 405 -32.38 4.88 -38.04
N SER A 406 -32.79 4.07 -37.06
CA SER A 406 -32.49 4.34 -35.66
C SER A 406 -30.99 4.45 -35.33
N PHE A 407 -30.12 3.71 -36.02
CA PHE A 407 -28.68 3.83 -35.85
C PHE A 407 -28.10 5.11 -36.47
N ALA A 408 -28.64 5.54 -37.61
CA ALA A 408 -28.25 6.81 -38.23
C ALA A 408 -28.69 8.01 -37.37
N ARG A 409 -29.90 7.95 -36.81
CA ARG A 409 -30.38 8.97 -35.86
C ARG A 409 -29.48 9.05 -34.62
N LEU A 410 -29.10 7.90 -34.05
CA LEU A 410 -28.17 7.85 -32.92
C LEU A 410 -26.82 8.49 -33.28
N ARG A 411 -26.20 8.06 -34.39
CA ARG A 411 -24.84 8.48 -34.75
C ARG A 411 -24.76 9.93 -35.23
N LEU A 412 -25.75 10.41 -35.98
CA LEU A 412 -25.69 11.70 -36.68
C LEU A 412 -26.43 12.82 -35.94
N VAL A 413 -27.37 12.49 -35.05
CA VAL A 413 -28.21 13.48 -34.35
C VAL A 413 -28.06 13.37 -32.84
N GLU A 414 -28.37 12.21 -32.27
CA GLU A 414 -28.46 12.07 -30.81
C GLU A 414 -27.08 12.14 -30.13
N LEU A 415 -26.07 11.41 -30.63
CA LEU A 415 -24.73 11.43 -30.06
C LEU A 415 -24.04 12.81 -30.16
N PRO A 416 -24.10 13.53 -31.29
CA PRO A 416 -23.57 14.90 -31.36
C PRO A 416 -24.26 15.86 -30.37
N LEU A 417 -25.59 15.78 -30.22
CA LEU A 417 -26.33 16.63 -29.28
C LEU A 417 -26.03 16.26 -27.81
N ALA A 418 -25.89 14.97 -27.52
CA ALA A 418 -25.56 14.48 -26.18
C ALA A 418 -24.06 14.57 -25.84
N ALA A 419 -23.19 14.87 -26.81
CA ALA A 419 -21.73 14.78 -26.67
C ALA A 419 -21.19 15.58 -25.50
N ARG A 420 -21.74 16.79 -25.26
CA ARG A 420 -21.32 17.66 -24.16
C ARG A 420 -21.60 17.04 -22.79
N THR A 421 -22.80 16.48 -22.62
CA THR A 421 -23.20 15.80 -21.38
C THR A 421 -22.39 14.52 -21.19
N ILE A 422 -22.21 13.72 -22.26
CA ILE A 422 -21.34 12.53 -22.23
C ILE A 422 -19.92 12.90 -21.79
N LEU A 423 -19.34 13.94 -22.38
CA LEU A 423 -18.00 14.44 -22.05
C LEU A 423 -17.92 14.92 -20.60
N ALA A 424 -18.94 15.59 -20.09
CA ALA A 424 -19.03 15.97 -18.67
C ALA A 424 -19.02 14.75 -17.73
N GLY A 425 -19.68 13.65 -18.13
CA GLY A 425 -19.62 12.37 -17.44
C GLY A 425 -18.23 11.75 -17.43
N VAL A 426 -17.57 11.71 -18.60
CA VAL A 426 -16.18 11.23 -18.73
C VAL A 426 -15.22 12.07 -17.90
N LYS A 427 -15.35 13.40 -17.94
CA LYS A 427 -14.58 14.35 -17.12
C LYS A 427 -14.75 14.07 -15.63
N THR A 428 -15.99 13.93 -15.16
CA THR A 428 -16.29 13.64 -13.75
C THR A 428 -15.66 12.32 -13.33
N SER A 429 -15.81 11.27 -14.14
CA SER A 429 -15.15 9.98 -13.87
C SER A 429 -13.63 10.11 -13.86
N ALA A 430 -13.02 10.86 -14.79
CA ALA A 430 -11.57 11.04 -14.84
C ALA A 430 -11.03 11.69 -13.56
N VAL A 431 -11.68 12.76 -13.07
CA VAL A 431 -11.26 13.46 -11.84
C VAL A 431 -11.40 12.56 -10.61
N ILE A 432 -12.54 11.87 -10.47
CA ILE A 432 -12.75 10.92 -9.38
C ILE A 432 -11.70 9.79 -9.44
N ASN A 433 -11.45 9.27 -10.63
CA ASN A 433 -10.51 8.17 -10.87
C ASN A 433 -9.06 8.55 -10.47
N VAL A 434 -8.60 9.78 -10.77
CA VAL A 434 -7.29 10.28 -10.28
C VAL A 434 -7.20 10.21 -8.75
N GLY A 435 -8.25 10.64 -8.05
CA GLY A 435 -8.31 10.60 -6.60
C GLY A 435 -8.34 9.18 -6.05
N THR A 436 -9.24 8.34 -6.56
CA THR A 436 -9.39 6.94 -6.11
C THR A 436 -8.18 6.08 -6.44
N ALA A 437 -7.44 6.38 -7.51
CA ALA A 437 -6.21 5.68 -7.89
C ALA A 437 -5.12 5.77 -6.79
N THR A 438 -5.14 6.79 -5.94
CA THR A 438 -4.21 6.87 -4.79
C THR A 438 -4.39 5.71 -3.82
N ILE A 439 -5.59 5.13 -3.73
CA ILE A 439 -5.89 3.99 -2.85
C ILE A 439 -5.31 2.69 -3.42
N ALA A 440 -5.03 2.63 -4.72
CA ALA A 440 -4.47 1.45 -5.37
C ALA A 440 -3.06 1.08 -4.84
N ALA A 441 -2.31 2.07 -4.35
CA ALA A 441 -1.01 1.83 -3.70
C ALA A 441 -1.10 0.90 -2.50
N PHE A 442 -2.25 0.88 -1.81
CA PHE A 442 -2.48 -0.01 -0.68
C PHE A 442 -2.41 -1.49 -1.11
N ILE A 443 -2.69 -1.83 -2.36
CA ILE A 443 -2.56 -3.21 -2.84
C ILE A 443 -1.32 -3.41 -3.72
N GLY A 444 -0.36 -2.48 -3.68
CA GLY A 444 0.89 -2.56 -4.44
C GLY A 444 0.78 -2.16 -5.91
N ALA A 445 -0.29 -1.45 -6.32
CA ALA A 445 -0.43 -1.00 -7.70
C ALA A 445 0.46 0.21 -8.06
N GLY A 446 1.08 0.86 -7.05
CA GLY A 446 1.98 1.99 -7.22
C GLY A 446 1.27 3.34 -7.32
N GLY A 447 1.91 4.29 -8.01
CA GLY A 447 1.42 5.66 -8.18
C GLY A 447 1.67 6.56 -6.98
N PHE A 448 1.18 7.81 -7.02
CA PHE A 448 1.40 8.79 -5.94
C PHE A 448 0.87 8.33 -4.57
N GLY A 449 -0.06 7.37 -4.56
CA GLY A 449 -0.52 6.69 -3.35
C GLY A 449 0.59 6.01 -2.55
N GLU A 450 1.71 5.61 -3.19
CA GLU A 450 2.84 4.95 -2.52
C GLU A 450 3.47 5.88 -1.47
N ARG A 451 3.65 7.16 -1.82
CA ARG A 451 4.12 8.20 -0.88
C ARG A 451 3.09 8.52 0.18
N ILE A 452 1.80 8.56 -0.15
CA ILE A 452 0.72 8.78 0.84
C ILE A 452 0.71 7.66 1.88
N ALA A 453 0.75 6.40 1.43
CA ALA A 453 0.79 5.23 2.31
C ALA A 453 2.07 5.19 3.16
N THR A 454 3.21 5.57 2.58
CA THR A 454 4.50 5.63 3.29
C THR A 454 4.50 6.74 4.34
N GLY A 455 4.06 7.96 3.99
CA GLY A 455 3.96 9.07 4.92
C GLY A 455 3.00 8.77 6.08
N LEU A 456 1.88 8.11 5.81
CA LEU A 456 0.96 7.66 6.85
C LEU A 456 1.62 6.62 7.79
N ALA A 457 2.35 5.65 7.22
CA ALA A 457 3.04 4.62 8.01
C ALA A 457 4.17 5.18 8.88
N LEU A 458 4.86 6.22 8.41
CA LEU A 458 5.95 6.89 9.13
C LEU A 458 5.49 8.04 10.03
N ASN A 459 4.19 8.38 10.03
CA ASN A 459 3.67 9.61 10.60
C ASN A 459 4.43 10.87 10.11
N ASP A 460 4.80 10.87 8.84
CA ASP A 460 5.57 11.91 8.17
C ASP A 460 4.69 12.72 7.21
N ASN A 461 4.27 13.89 7.68
CA ASN A 461 3.41 14.80 6.92
C ASN A 461 4.08 15.30 5.63
N ALA A 462 5.40 15.43 5.58
CA ALA A 462 6.08 15.93 4.38
C ALA A 462 6.04 14.88 3.26
N ILE A 463 6.31 13.61 3.55
CA ILE A 463 6.20 12.52 2.56
C ILE A 463 4.74 12.34 2.14
N LEU A 464 3.79 12.40 3.08
CA LEU A 464 2.37 12.30 2.80
C LEU A 464 1.93 13.38 1.81
N LEU A 465 2.30 14.65 2.07
CA LEU A 465 2.01 15.77 1.17
C LEU A 465 2.75 15.66 -0.17
N ALA A 466 3.96 15.11 -0.19
CA ALA A 466 4.72 14.85 -1.43
C ALA A 466 4.07 13.78 -2.34
N GLY A 467 3.11 13.01 -1.83
CA GLY A 467 2.20 12.17 -2.64
C GLY A 467 0.86 12.86 -2.95
N ALA A 468 0.25 13.50 -1.94
CA ALA A 468 -1.07 14.11 -2.07
C ALA A 468 -1.10 15.33 -3.02
N ILE A 469 -0.09 16.21 -2.95
CA ILE A 469 -0.03 17.42 -3.78
C ILE A 469 0.10 17.09 -5.27
N PRO A 470 1.03 16.23 -5.72
CA PRO A 470 1.08 15.84 -7.13
C PRO A 470 -0.20 15.16 -7.63
N ALA A 471 -0.84 14.32 -6.80
CA ALA A 471 -2.12 13.70 -7.16
C ALA A 471 -3.25 14.74 -7.34
N ALA A 472 -3.33 15.73 -6.43
CA ALA A 472 -4.29 16.83 -6.54
C ALA A 472 -3.99 17.73 -7.76
N ALA A 473 -2.72 18.05 -8.01
CA ALA A 473 -2.29 18.80 -9.19
C ALA A 473 -2.64 18.06 -10.49
N LEU A 474 -2.43 16.73 -10.54
CA LEU A 474 -2.83 15.90 -11.67
C LEU A 474 -4.35 15.94 -11.88
N ALA A 475 -5.15 15.88 -10.81
CA ALA A 475 -6.61 15.98 -10.91
C ALA A 475 -7.06 17.33 -11.51
N LEU A 476 -6.43 18.43 -11.10
CA LEU A 476 -6.67 19.78 -11.65
C LEU A 476 -6.23 19.90 -13.12
N LEU A 477 -5.10 19.31 -13.48
CA LEU A 477 -4.62 19.26 -14.86
C LEU A 477 -5.57 18.45 -15.75
N VAL A 478 -6.04 17.30 -15.28
CA VAL A 478 -7.05 16.49 -15.98
C VAL A 478 -8.34 17.28 -16.13
N GLN A 479 -8.82 17.92 -15.07
CA GLN A 479 -10.03 18.75 -15.12
C GLN A 479 -9.91 19.86 -16.17
N THR A 480 -8.79 20.59 -16.15
CA THR A 480 -8.51 21.68 -17.08
C THR A 480 -8.35 21.17 -18.52
N GLY A 481 -7.71 20.02 -18.71
CA GLY A 481 -7.59 19.35 -20.00
C GLY A 481 -8.96 19.05 -20.61
N PHE A 482 -9.89 18.51 -19.83
CA PHE A 482 -11.26 18.29 -20.29
C PHE A 482 -12.04 19.59 -20.56
N ASP A 483 -11.81 20.65 -19.77
CA ASP A 483 -12.41 21.97 -20.02
C ASP A 483 -11.94 22.60 -21.33
N LEU A 484 -10.66 22.44 -21.66
CA LEU A 484 -10.11 22.85 -22.96
C LEU A 484 -10.66 22.00 -24.11
N LEU A 485 -10.82 20.70 -23.90
CA LEU A 485 -11.46 19.82 -24.89
C LEU A 485 -12.93 20.18 -25.13
N ASP A 486 -13.69 20.52 -24.10
CA ASP A 486 -15.08 21.00 -24.23
C ASP A 486 -15.14 22.28 -25.08
N ARG A 487 -14.20 23.21 -24.86
CA ARG A 487 -14.05 24.43 -25.67
C ARG A 487 -13.54 24.18 -27.10
N GLY A 488 -12.91 23.06 -27.39
CA GLY A 488 -12.44 22.73 -28.74
C GLY A 488 -13.46 21.97 -29.57
N LEU A 489 -14.18 21.04 -28.94
CA LEU A 489 -15.10 20.10 -29.61
C LEU A 489 -16.52 20.65 -29.80
N VAL A 490 -16.94 21.63 -28.99
CA VAL A 490 -18.27 22.24 -29.09
C VAL A 490 -18.17 23.60 -29.81
N PRO A 491 -18.66 23.71 -31.07
CA PRO A 491 -18.71 24.98 -31.80
C PRO A 491 -19.51 26.05 -31.04
N GLU A 492 -19.17 27.32 -31.22
CA GLU A 492 -19.80 28.45 -30.52
C GLU A 492 -21.33 28.49 -30.65
N GLY A 493 -21.90 28.04 -31.78
CA GLY A 493 -23.35 28.02 -32.00
C GLY A 493 -24.16 27.07 -31.11
N LEU A 494 -23.51 26.10 -30.44
CA LEU A 494 -24.14 25.23 -29.42
C LEU A 494 -23.88 25.70 -27.98
N ARG A 495 -23.13 26.81 -27.80
CA ARG A 495 -22.84 27.40 -26.47
C ARG A 495 -23.94 28.36 -26.02
N GLU A 496 -24.58 29.05 -26.96
CA GLU A 496 -25.54 30.11 -26.66
C GLU A 496 -26.96 29.59 -26.32
N SER A 497 -27.31 28.37 -26.71
CA SER A 497 -28.69 27.86 -26.55
C SER A 497 -29.06 27.44 -25.11
N SER A 498 -28.13 27.48 -24.15
CA SER A 498 -28.42 27.16 -22.73
C SER A 498 -28.32 28.35 -21.78
N THR A 499 -27.95 29.54 -22.26
CA THR A 499 -28.11 30.80 -21.54
C THR A 499 -29.33 31.53 -22.09
N GLY A 500 -30.50 30.92 -21.92
CA GLY A 500 -31.77 31.61 -22.11
C GLY A 500 -31.92 32.67 -21.02
N LYS A 501 -31.71 33.93 -21.41
CA LYS A 501 -32.56 35.02 -20.92
C LYS A 501 -33.87 35.00 -21.68
#